data_AF-A0A4Z1FSD1-F1
#
_entry.id   AF-A0A4Z1FSD1-F1
#
_cell.length_a   1.000
_cell.length_b   1.000
_cell.length_c   1.000
_cell.angle_alpha   90.00
_cell.angle_beta   90.00
_cell.angle_gamma   90.00
#
_symmetry.space_group_name_H-M   'P 1'
#
loop_
_entity.id
_entity.type
_entity.pdbx_description
1 polymer ?
#
loop_
_entity_poly.entity_id
_entity_poly.type
_entity_poly.pdbx_seq_one_letter_code
_entity_poly.pdbx_strand_id
1 'polypeptide(L)'
;MEITKFVLEGRDEAKLFGDSSAYRTRLSNRIHTLRKKLGITTKPRAKYSNKPITAEDISQSHDYIHLLLLTSERAWAHAMSMKEMHTVDTKGITGSTRSHIVSRLHKATIYANGLFRLLSDKSTTNANDVDILEARAYAAALAGAMEFEKQSWEACVKRYAEARIIYTALSKVTKADIFKDLLADPVDPSIRYGAYKMGLPRTSAISAIARKNFPSEDQELTSQVEKLDPDCLKDEGIISEVESLESDGTIKTIVWRSRTVVLEDAAIATALGSVKEATTKLSNALSSSSPKDRGFAYDDILIASQEVVDATKHAIDELASEGVGQGDKRMQSLLVTRTAVSYDMIGWRIGRNRVMVGQQDGIIDYVQSFPAEKGKRSTKDEPIGRKLAKLREKVVLYDAILQSIESIGELPGVAADSSLQEELDAKYSYFQALKCLIIARSHAILSNPKNSLALLNRAAEKCTAAHSKISSSMDTTTTDSPPNLTVSSSQTENLRAYLQCELQRYRALVEIYNLTSTTPKPGDENVQQAPLIERLHEYPADGVVDLKNLVNYPPKLEVVPVKPLFFDSAWNYIDYPGRTTEKAAEKAAVEEEAKGTEPEEPQEQHQQQKKGWFGFGR
;
A
#
# COMPACT_ATOMS: atom_id res chain seq x y z
N MET A 1 37.49 12.60 -33.72
CA MET A 1 36.78 13.86 -34.05
C MET A 1 35.39 13.76 -33.46
N GLU A 2 35.03 14.59 -32.48
CA GLU A 2 33.73 14.47 -31.77
C GLU A 2 32.61 15.14 -32.59
N ILE A 3 32.11 14.44 -33.63
CA ILE A 3 31.16 15.00 -34.61
C ILE A 3 29.81 15.26 -33.93
N THR A 4 29.33 14.27 -33.18
CA THR A 4 28.01 14.26 -32.54
C THR A 4 27.92 15.32 -31.46
N LYS A 5 28.95 15.41 -30.62
CA LYS A 5 29.11 16.43 -29.59
C LYS A 5 29.13 17.84 -30.18
N PHE A 6 29.92 18.08 -31.24
CA PHE A 6 29.97 19.38 -31.91
C PHE A 6 28.59 19.83 -32.43
N VAL A 7 27.82 18.89 -32.99
CA VAL A 7 26.47 19.15 -33.46
C VAL A 7 25.53 19.45 -32.30
N LEU A 8 25.59 18.66 -31.23
CA LEU A 8 24.69 18.79 -30.08
C LEU A 8 24.94 20.06 -29.29
N GLU A 9 26.20 20.41 -29.00
CA GLU A 9 26.55 21.70 -28.39
C GLU A 9 25.96 22.87 -29.20
N GLY A 10 26.06 22.81 -30.53
CA GLY A 10 25.45 23.82 -31.39
C GLY A 10 23.92 23.85 -31.33
N ARG A 11 23.25 22.69 -31.22
CA ARG A 11 21.79 22.59 -31.11
C ARG A 11 21.29 22.99 -29.73
N ASP A 12 22.02 22.71 -28.66
CA ASP A 12 21.66 23.09 -27.30
C ASP A 12 21.82 24.59 -27.09
N GLU A 13 22.88 25.19 -27.64
CA GLU A 13 22.98 26.64 -27.76
C GLU A 13 21.75 27.22 -28.48
N ALA A 14 21.28 26.60 -29.57
CA ALA A 14 20.09 27.05 -30.28
C ALA A 14 18.81 26.95 -29.44
N LYS A 15 18.61 25.81 -28.76
CA LYS A 15 17.46 25.55 -27.89
C LYS A 15 17.41 26.56 -26.73
N LEU A 16 18.55 26.92 -26.15
CA LEU A 16 18.65 27.94 -25.09
C LEU A 16 18.14 29.33 -25.52
N PHE A 17 18.31 29.71 -26.79
CA PHE A 17 17.81 30.98 -27.32
C PHE A 17 16.41 30.88 -27.93
N GLY A 18 15.83 29.68 -28.03
CA GLY A 18 14.43 29.45 -28.42
C GLY A 18 14.11 29.55 -29.93
N ASP A 19 15.08 29.89 -30.78
CA ASP A 19 14.83 30.17 -32.21
C ASP A 19 15.76 29.36 -33.16
N SER A 20 15.22 28.36 -33.88
CA SER A 20 15.97 27.65 -34.93
C SER A 20 16.37 28.55 -36.10
N SER A 21 15.63 29.64 -36.33
CA SER A 21 15.93 30.65 -37.36
C SER A 21 17.21 31.45 -37.03
N ALA A 22 17.42 31.78 -35.75
CA ALA A 22 18.62 32.44 -35.26
C ALA A 22 19.84 31.51 -35.38
N TYR A 23 19.66 30.23 -35.04
CA TYR A 23 20.69 29.20 -35.21
C TYR A 23 21.15 29.08 -36.67
N ARG A 24 20.22 29.00 -37.62
CA ARG A 24 20.54 29.01 -39.07
C ARG A 24 21.38 30.22 -39.48
N THR A 25 21.07 31.40 -38.94
CA THR A 25 21.80 32.65 -39.25
C THR A 25 23.23 32.61 -38.70
N ARG A 26 23.41 32.15 -37.46
CA ARG A 26 24.72 31.94 -36.85
C ARG A 26 25.57 30.94 -37.63
N LEU A 27 24.98 29.80 -38.00
CA LEU A 27 25.64 28.80 -38.84
C LEU A 27 26.08 29.38 -40.19
N SER A 28 25.25 30.22 -40.82
CA SER A 28 25.59 30.89 -42.08
C SER A 28 26.82 31.80 -41.94
N ASN A 29 26.91 32.54 -40.84
CA ASN A 29 28.06 33.38 -40.53
C ASN A 29 29.32 32.54 -40.24
N ARG A 30 29.20 31.46 -39.47
CA ARG A 30 30.31 30.55 -39.15
C ARG A 30 30.86 29.87 -40.42
N ILE A 31 29.98 29.41 -41.31
CA ILE A 31 30.35 28.87 -42.63
C ILE A 31 31.09 29.91 -43.45
N HIS A 32 30.65 31.16 -43.46
CA HIS A 32 31.31 32.23 -44.21
C HIS A 32 32.72 32.51 -43.68
N THR A 33 32.88 32.59 -42.35
CA THR A 33 34.18 32.77 -41.70
C THR A 33 35.14 31.61 -42.00
N LEU A 34 34.66 30.36 -41.92
CA LEU A 34 35.47 29.19 -42.27
C LEU A 34 35.86 29.16 -43.75
N ARG A 35 34.94 29.49 -44.66
CA ARG A 35 35.27 29.60 -46.09
C ARG A 35 36.32 30.66 -46.37
N LYS A 36 36.32 31.78 -45.63
CA LYS A 36 37.37 32.80 -45.72
C LYS A 36 38.70 32.27 -45.20
N LYS A 37 38.70 31.60 -44.05
CA LYS A 37 39.89 30.98 -43.44
C LYS A 37 40.55 29.96 -44.38
N LEU A 38 39.73 29.16 -45.08
CA LEU A 38 40.17 28.12 -46.01
C LEU A 38 40.41 28.61 -47.46
N GLY A 39 40.19 29.89 -47.77
CA GLY A 39 40.38 30.42 -49.12
C GLY A 39 39.40 29.85 -50.19
N ILE A 40 38.28 29.28 -49.74
CA ILE A 40 37.24 28.68 -50.61
C ILE A 40 36.26 29.77 -51.11
N THR A 41 36.26 30.96 -50.50
CA THR A 41 35.36 32.05 -50.88
C THR A 41 35.52 32.46 -52.34
N THR A 42 34.38 32.56 -53.03
CA THR A 42 34.33 33.16 -54.36
C THR A 42 34.62 34.66 -54.21
N LYS A 43 35.59 35.16 -54.97
CA LYS A 43 35.92 36.59 -54.99
C LYS A 43 34.70 37.40 -55.46
N PRO A 44 34.47 38.60 -54.92
CA PRO A 44 33.36 39.45 -55.38
C PRO A 44 33.48 39.66 -56.90
N ARG A 45 32.37 39.46 -57.63
CA ARG A 45 32.27 39.52 -59.11
C ARG A 45 32.92 38.39 -59.91
N ALA A 46 33.50 37.36 -59.28
CA ALA A 46 33.94 36.16 -60.00
C ALA A 46 32.76 35.21 -60.27
N LYS A 47 32.81 34.47 -61.40
CA LYS A 47 31.84 33.40 -61.67
C LYS A 47 31.93 32.34 -60.58
N TYR A 48 30.78 31.86 -60.11
CA TYR A 48 30.73 30.80 -59.11
C TYR A 48 31.35 29.52 -59.68
N SER A 49 32.32 28.95 -58.95
CA SER A 49 32.88 27.62 -59.19
C SER A 49 32.64 26.78 -57.94
N ASN A 50 32.13 25.57 -58.13
CA ASN A 50 32.00 24.61 -57.05
C ASN A 50 33.38 24.02 -56.77
N LYS A 51 33.93 24.27 -55.57
CA LYS A 51 35.14 23.60 -55.08
C LYS A 51 34.69 22.44 -54.19
N PRO A 52 34.60 21.19 -54.70
CA PRO A 52 34.30 20.04 -53.88
C PRO A 52 35.44 19.80 -52.88
N ILE A 53 35.11 19.35 -51.68
CA ILE A 53 36.07 19.01 -50.63
C ILE A 53 36.56 17.58 -50.91
N THR A 54 37.87 17.38 -50.93
CA THR A 54 38.51 16.07 -51.18
C THR A 54 39.03 15.46 -49.89
N ALA A 55 39.34 14.15 -49.90
CA ALA A 55 39.90 13.46 -48.73
C ALA A 55 41.29 13.99 -48.33
N GLU A 56 42.06 14.51 -49.28
CA GLU A 56 43.37 15.15 -49.05
C GLU A 56 43.23 16.50 -48.32
N ASP A 57 42.14 17.22 -48.55
CA ASP A 57 41.87 18.48 -47.84
C ASP A 57 41.60 18.22 -46.34
N ILE A 58 40.92 17.11 -46.05
CA ILE A 58 40.61 16.69 -44.67
C ILE A 58 41.88 16.37 -43.89
N SER A 59 42.87 15.71 -44.52
CA SER A 59 44.15 15.42 -43.87
C SER A 59 44.97 16.67 -43.59
N GLN A 60 44.78 17.75 -44.37
CA GLN A 60 45.44 19.03 -44.15
C GLN A 60 44.82 19.84 -43.00
N SER A 61 43.50 19.84 -42.85
CA SER A 61 42.82 20.59 -41.80
C SER A 61 41.45 20.03 -41.41
N HIS A 62 41.20 19.93 -40.10
CA HIS A 62 39.89 19.56 -39.55
C HIS A 62 38.79 20.60 -39.82
N ASP A 63 39.15 21.83 -40.22
CA ASP A 63 38.18 22.87 -40.57
C ASP A 63 37.30 22.47 -41.78
N TYR A 64 37.78 21.59 -42.66
CA TYR A 64 36.99 21.08 -43.78
C TYR A 64 35.83 20.17 -43.33
N ILE A 65 36.03 19.39 -42.25
CA ILE A 65 34.95 18.60 -41.62
C ILE A 65 33.93 19.53 -40.98
N HIS A 66 34.38 20.52 -40.19
CA HIS A 66 33.48 21.50 -39.60
C HIS A 66 32.69 22.26 -40.66
N LEU A 67 33.29 22.56 -41.81
CA LEU A 67 32.59 23.18 -42.92
C LEU A 67 31.44 22.29 -43.44
N LEU A 68 31.68 21.00 -43.65
CA LEU A 68 30.63 20.04 -44.07
C LEU A 68 29.53 19.92 -43.01
N LEU A 69 29.88 19.73 -41.74
CA LEU A 69 28.93 19.63 -40.63
C LEU A 69 28.08 20.88 -40.46
N LEU A 70 28.69 22.07 -40.51
CA LEU A 70 27.92 23.31 -40.41
C LEU A 70 26.99 23.49 -41.62
N THR A 71 27.39 23.01 -42.81
CA THR A 71 26.50 23.05 -43.99
C THR A 71 25.33 22.08 -43.91
N SER A 72 25.50 20.89 -43.33
CA SER A 72 24.40 19.96 -43.04
C SER A 72 23.48 20.52 -41.96
N GLU A 73 24.04 21.01 -40.85
CA GLU A 73 23.27 21.60 -39.74
C GLU A 73 22.49 22.84 -40.19
N ARG A 74 23.03 23.68 -41.08
CA ARG A 74 22.28 24.83 -41.59
C ARG A 74 21.06 24.40 -42.40
N ALA A 75 21.16 23.31 -43.15
CA ALA A 75 20.04 22.76 -43.90
C ALA A 75 19.00 22.12 -42.97
N TRP A 76 19.45 21.42 -41.92
CA TRP A 76 18.60 20.89 -40.86
C TRP A 76 17.87 21.98 -40.07
N ALA A 77 18.59 23.01 -39.61
CA ALA A 77 18.03 24.15 -38.87
C ALA A 77 16.98 24.90 -39.70
N HIS A 78 17.14 24.98 -41.03
CA HIS A 78 16.13 25.52 -41.92
C HIS A 78 14.86 24.67 -41.96
N ALA A 79 14.99 23.34 -41.96
CA ALA A 79 13.85 22.45 -41.89
C ALA A 79 13.12 22.60 -40.56
N MET A 80 13.86 22.67 -39.44
CA MET A 80 13.29 22.86 -38.11
C MET A 80 12.63 24.21 -37.93
N SER A 81 13.21 25.30 -38.43
CA SER A 81 12.55 26.61 -38.37
C SER A 81 11.21 26.62 -39.10
N MET A 82 11.10 25.91 -40.24
CA MET A 82 9.82 25.78 -40.95
C MET A 82 8.82 24.90 -40.17
N LYS A 83 9.31 23.87 -39.47
CA LYS A 83 8.47 23.02 -38.61
C LYS A 83 7.93 23.82 -37.42
N GLU A 84 8.77 24.57 -36.73
CA GLU A 84 8.41 25.46 -35.61
C GLU A 84 7.40 26.54 -36.04
N MET A 85 7.55 27.14 -37.23
CA MET A 85 6.58 28.13 -37.72
C MET A 85 5.17 27.56 -37.88
N HIS A 86 5.04 26.24 -38.13
CA HIS A 86 3.76 25.57 -38.36
C HIS A 86 3.25 24.78 -37.14
N THR A 87 3.95 24.76 -36.01
CA THR A 87 3.41 24.12 -34.78
C THR A 87 2.24 24.91 -34.19
N VAL A 88 2.17 26.23 -34.45
CA VAL A 88 1.10 27.13 -33.98
C VAL A 88 -0.16 27.06 -34.87
N ASP A 89 -0.03 26.55 -36.10
CA ASP A 89 -1.12 26.51 -37.06
C ASP A 89 -2.10 25.34 -36.78
N THR A 90 -3.37 25.66 -36.55
CA THR A 90 -4.44 24.67 -36.30
C THR A 90 -4.76 23.77 -37.50
N LYS A 91 -4.29 24.14 -38.70
CA LYS A 91 -4.52 23.40 -39.96
C LYS A 91 -3.40 22.40 -40.28
N GLY A 92 -2.40 22.26 -39.41
CA GLY A 92 -1.23 21.40 -39.62
C GLY A 92 -0.32 21.85 -40.76
N ILE A 93 0.75 21.10 -41.01
CA ILE A 93 1.75 21.41 -42.04
C ILE A 93 1.18 21.14 -43.44
N THR A 94 1.14 22.14 -44.31
CA THR A 94 0.70 21.98 -45.71
C THR A 94 1.62 21.05 -46.50
N GLY A 95 1.09 20.38 -47.53
CA GLY A 95 1.90 19.47 -48.36
C GLY A 95 3.08 20.14 -49.08
N SER A 96 2.93 21.41 -49.48
CA SER A 96 4.01 22.20 -50.11
C SER A 96 5.13 22.52 -49.12
N THR A 97 4.78 22.97 -47.90
CA THR A 97 5.76 23.28 -46.86
C THR A 97 6.45 22.01 -46.35
N ARG A 98 5.72 20.90 -46.21
CA ARG A 98 6.31 19.57 -45.93
C ARG A 98 7.31 19.14 -47.01
N SER A 99 6.98 19.31 -48.29
CA SER A 99 7.90 18.99 -49.39
C SER A 99 9.18 19.83 -49.31
N HIS A 100 9.07 21.09 -48.88
CA HIS A 100 10.23 21.96 -48.67
C HIS A 100 11.07 21.54 -47.46
N ILE A 101 10.44 21.15 -46.35
CA ILE A 101 11.10 20.55 -45.17
C ILE A 101 11.88 19.30 -45.59
N VAL A 102 11.25 18.38 -46.30
CA VAL A 102 11.87 17.15 -46.81
C VAL A 102 13.04 17.47 -47.74
N SER A 103 12.91 18.43 -48.66
CA SER A 103 14.00 18.86 -49.55
C SER A 103 15.22 19.39 -48.77
N ARG A 104 14.99 20.08 -47.65
CA ARG A 104 16.05 20.63 -46.80
C ARG A 104 16.72 19.55 -45.95
N LEU A 105 15.97 18.61 -45.39
CA LEU A 105 16.51 17.43 -44.72
C LEU A 105 17.29 16.55 -45.70
N HIS A 106 16.77 16.35 -46.92
CA HIS A 106 17.49 15.65 -47.98
C HIS A 106 18.84 16.30 -48.28
N LYS A 107 18.86 17.64 -48.40
CA LYS A 107 20.13 18.37 -48.56
C LYS A 107 21.08 18.18 -47.38
N ALA A 108 20.57 18.15 -46.15
CA ALA A 108 21.39 17.87 -44.96
C ALA A 108 22.01 16.47 -45.01
N THR A 109 21.22 15.45 -45.40
CA THR A 109 21.73 14.08 -45.55
C THR A 109 22.76 13.92 -46.65
N ILE A 110 22.65 14.66 -47.77
CA ILE A 110 23.67 14.62 -48.83
C ILE A 110 25.03 15.08 -48.29
N TYR A 111 25.05 16.16 -47.50
CA TYR A 111 26.29 16.66 -46.90
C TYR A 111 26.84 15.70 -45.84
N ALA A 112 25.98 15.12 -44.99
CA ALA A 112 26.40 14.13 -43.99
C ALA A 112 26.93 12.83 -44.63
N ASN A 113 26.26 12.32 -45.67
CA ASN A 113 26.73 11.17 -46.45
C ASN A 113 28.03 11.50 -47.20
N GLY A 114 28.17 12.74 -47.70
CA GLY A 114 29.42 13.21 -48.29
C GLY A 114 30.57 13.18 -47.29
N LEU A 115 30.34 13.63 -46.05
CA LEU A 115 31.33 13.53 -44.97
C LEU A 115 31.68 12.07 -44.64
N PHE A 116 30.68 11.21 -44.47
CA PHE A 116 30.90 9.78 -44.23
C PHE A 116 31.74 9.12 -45.33
N ARG A 117 31.44 9.39 -46.61
CA ARG A 117 32.21 8.87 -47.76
C ARG A 117 33.66 9.36 -47.78
N LEU A 118 33.91 10.59 -47.36
CA LEU A 118 35.28 11.11 -47.30
C LEU A 118 36.06 10.52 -46.12
N LEU A 119 35.38 10.18 -45.02
CA LEU A 119 36.00 9.54 -43.85
C LEU A 119 36.20 8.03 -44.03
N SER A 120 35.44 7.37 -44.92
CA SER A 120 35.66 5.95 -45.23
C SER A 120 37.00 5.68 -45.93
N ASP A 121 37.59 6.70 -46.57
CA ASP A 121 38.94 6.62 -47.15
C ASP A 121 40.01 6.72 -46.05
N LYS A 122 40.14 5.63 -45.28
CA LYS A 122 41.04 5.52 -44.12
C LYS A 122 42.49 5.81 -44.45
N SER A 123 42.95 5.43 -45.65
CA SER A 123 44.33 5.57 -46.09
C SER A 123 44.80 7.02 -46.21
N THR A 124 43.88 7.95 -46.44
CA THR A 124 44.20 9.37 -46.66
C THR A 124 43.88 10.24 -45.45
N THR A 125 42.82 9.92 -44.71
CA THR A 125 42.30 10.80 -43.65
C THR A 125 42.79 10.45 -42.24
N ASN A 126 43.45 9.30 -42.05
CA ASN A 126 43.82 8.77 -40.72
C ASN A 126 42.65 8.78 -39.71
N ALA A 127 41.41 8.61 -40.20
CA ALA A 127 40.21 8.63 -39.37
C ALA A 127 40.12 7.35 -38.51
N ASN A 128 39.71 7.52 -37.24
CA ASN A 128 39.47 6.39 -36.34
C ASN A 128 38.15 5.68 -36.72
N ASP A 129 38.04 4.38 -36.41
CA ASP A 129 36.82 3.60 -36.65
C ASP A 129 35.60 4.21 -35.95
N VAL A 130 35.83 4.79 -34.76
CA VAL A 130 34.83 5.54 -33.98
C VAL A 130 34.32 6.77 -34.74
N ASP A 131 35.19 7.53 -35.41
CA ASP A 131 34.83 8.76 -36.12
C ASP A 131 33.98 8.44 -37.37
N ILE A 132 34.29 7.32 -38.04
CA ILE A 132 33.54 6.83 -39.19
C ILE A 132 32.13 6.40 -38.77
N LEU A 133 32.02 5.69 -37.64
CA LEU A 133 30.73 5.28 -37.07
C LEU A 133 29.91 6.47 -36.57
N GLU A 134 30.53 7.47 -35.95
CA GLU A 134 29.85 8.72 -35.58
C GLU A 134 29.30 9.45 -36.81
N ALA A 135 30.09 9.59 -37.87
CA ALA A 135 29.66 10.22 -39.11
C ALA A 135 28.50 9.45 -39.76
N ARG A 136 28.55 8.11 -39.72
CA ARG A 136 27.48 7.24 -40.22
C ARG A 136 26.20 7.36 -39.41
N ALA A 137 26.29 7.32 -38.08
CA ALA A 137 25.14 7.48 -37.19
C ALA A 137 24.48 8.86 -37.35
N TYR A 138 25.28 9.91 -37.51
CA TYR A 138 24.77 11.26 -37.80
C TYR A 138 24.04 11.33 -39.14
N ALA A 139 24.59 10.73 -40.19
CA ALA A 139 23.95 10.65 -41.49
C ALA A 139 22.65 9.83 -41.45
N ALA A 140 22.65 8.68 -40.76
CA ALA A 140 21.48 7.83 -40.56
C ALA A 140 20.38 8.54 -39.76
N ALA A 141 20.73 9.30 -38.71
CA ALA A 141 19.77 10.09 -37.94
C ALA A 141 19.09 11.20 -38.77
N LEU A 142 19.86 11.90 -39.61
CA LEU A 142 19.29 12.89 -40.55
C LEU A 142 18.43 12.24 -41.64
N ALA A 143 18.81 11.03 -42.09
CA ALA A 143 18.03 10.25 -43.05
C ALA A 143 16.72 9.76 -42.44
N GLY A 144 16.75 9.28 -41.19
CA GLY A 144 15.56 8.96 -40.41
C GLY A 144 14.62 10.16 -40.30
N ALA A 145 15.14 11.35 -39.96
CA ALA A 145 14.34 12.57 -39.87
C ALA A 145 13.69 12.94 -41.21
N MET A 146 14.39 12.73 -42.33
CA MET A 146 13.82 12.95 -43.66
C MET A 146 12.68 11.98 -43.97
N GLU A 147 12.87 10.69 -43.73
CA GLU A 147 11.86 9.65 -44.02
C GLU A 147 10.66 9.75 -43.09
N PHE A 148 10.87 10.20 -41.84
CA PHE A 148 9.79 10.54 -40.90
C PHE A 148 8.89 11.64 -41.47
N GLU A 149 9.46 12.75 -41.95
CA GLU A 149 8.69 13.85 -42.54
C GLU A 149 8.06 13.48 -43.89
N LYS A 150 8.63 12.53 -44.63
CA LYS A 150 8.00 11.92 -45.82
C LYS A 150 6.85 10.97 -45.49
N GLN A 151 6.67 10.59 -44.22
CA GLN A 151 5.73 9.56 -43.76
C GLN A 151 6.02 8.15 -44.30
N SER A 152 7.27 7.86 -44.66
CA SER A 152 7.69 6.50 -45.03
C SER A 152 8.16 5.76 -43.77
N TRP A 153 7.22 5.13 -43.06
CA TRP A 153 7.46 4.57 -41.73
C TRP A 153 8.49 3.43 -41.73
N GLU A 154 8.47 2.54 -42.72
CA GLU A 154 9.42 1.43 -42.80
C GLU A 154 10.86 1.92 -43.01
N ALA A 155 11.07 2.83 -43.96
CA ALA A 155 12.39 3.41 -44.22
C ALA A 155 12.88 4.26 -43.03
N CYS A 156 11.97 4.99 -42.38
CA CYS A 156 12.23 5.76 -41.18
C CYS A 156 12.74 4.86 -40.03
N VAL A 157 12.02 3.78 -39.72
CA VAL A 157 12.42 2.85 -38.65
C VAL A 157 13.75 2.18 -38.98
N LYS A 158 14.01 1.77 -40.24
CA LYS A 158 15.32 1.20 -40.64
C LYS A 158 16.48 2.18 -40.42
N ARG A 159 16.33 3.45 -40.83
CA ARG A 159 17.39 4.48 -40.69
C ARG A 159 17.60 4.89 -39.23
N TYR A 160 16.54 5.01 -38.44
CA TYR A 160 16.68 5.30 -37.01
C TYR A 160 17.18 4.09 -36.21
N ALA A 161 16.84 2.86 -36.61
CA ALA A 161 17.39 1.65 -36.03
C ALA A 161 18.91 1.58 -36.22
N GLU A 162 19.39 1.88 -37.43
CA GLU A 162 20.83 2.01 -37.72
C GLU A 162 21.49 3.05 -36.80
N ALA A 163 20.92 4.26 -36.69
CA ALA A 163 21.45 5.29 -35.80
C ALA A 163 21.43 4.88 -34.32
N ARG A 164 20.34 4.24 -33.85
CA ARG A 164 20.18 3.80 -32.46
C ARG A 164 21.26 2.79 -32.09
N ILE A 165 21.44 1.75 -32.90
CA ILE A 165 22.42 0.68 -32.66
C ILE A 165 23.85 1.22 -32.61
N ILE A 166 24.22 2.12 -33.53
CA ILE A 166 25.56 2.70 -33.54
C ILE A 166 25.75 3.59 -32.29
N TYR A 167 24.78 4.45 -31.95
CA TYR A 167 24.89 5.29 -30.75
C TYR A 167 24.89 4.49 -29.44
N THR A 168 24.15 3.38 -29.35
CA THR A 168 24.22 2.50 -28.17
C THR A 168 25.60 1.86 -28.03
N ALA A 169 26.19 1.36 -29.13
CA ALA A 169 27.54 0.80 -29.11
C ALA A 169 28.59 1.86 -28.73
N LEU A 170 28.51 3.06 -29.31
CA LEU A 170 29.38 4.18 -28.97
C LEU A 170 29.22 4.65 -27.52
N SER A 171 28.01 4.61 -26.96
CA SER A 171 27.75 5.01 -25.57
C SER A 171 28.46 4.12 -24.56
N LYS A 172 28.61 2.82 -24.84
CA LYS A 172 29.31 1.86 -23.97
C LYS A 172 30.82 2.11 -23.96
N VAL A 173 31.40 2.46 -25.11
CA VAL A 173 32.85 2.71 -25.28
C VAL A 173 33.25 4.03 -24.64
N THR A 174 32.51 5.10 -24.94
CA THR A 174 32.90 6.46 -24.55
C THR A 174 32.31 6.88 -23.19
N LYS A 175 31.30 6.16 -22.67
CA LYS A 175 30.55 6.48 -21.43
C LYS A 175 30.04 7.93 -21.37
N ALA A 176 29.79 8.55 -22.52
CA ALA A 176 29.29 9.91 -22.61
C ALA A 176 27.75 9.91 -22.56
N ASP A 177 27.16 10.64 -21.62
CA ASP A 177 25.70 10.76 -21.48
C ASP A 177 25.04 11.46 -22.69
N ILE A 178 25.83 12.19 -23.48
CA ILE A 178 25.43 12.86 -24.73
C ILE A 178 24.70 11.91 -25.69
N PHE A 179 25.14 10.65 -25.79
CA PHE A 179 24.51 9.67 -26.66
C PHE A 179 23.15 9.21 -26.14
N LYS A 180 22.97 9.14 -24.82
CA LYS A 180 21.69 8.76 -24.20
C LYS A 180 20.63 9.85 -24.44
N ASP A 181 21.02 11.12 -24.35
CA ASP A 181 20.11 12.24 -24.61
C ASP A 181 19.62 12.24 -26.06
N LEU A 182 20.53 11.99 -27.02
CA LEU A 182 20.18 11.88 -28.45
C LEU A 182 19.27 10.68 -28.76
N LEU A 183 19.45 9.57 -28.03
CA LEU A 183 18.58 8.40 -28.12
C LEU A 183 17.19 8.71 -27.57
N ALA A 184 17.11 9.36 -26.40
CA ALA A 184 15.86 9.72 -25.75
C ALA A 184 15.03 10.73 -26.56
N ASP A 185 15.68 11.71 -27.20
CA ASP A 185 15.05 12.67 -28.13
C ASP A 185 16.04 13.08 -29.24
N PRO A 186 15.79 12.78 -30.53
CA PRO A 186 14.51 12.39 -31.16
C PRO A 186 14.39 10.92 -31.61
N VAL A 187 15.41 10.08 -31.40
CA VAL A 187 15.48 8.75 -32.05
C VAL A 187 14.40 7.80 -31.54
N ASP A 188 14.26 7.63 -30.23
CA ASP A 188 13.34 6.66 -29.63
C ASP A 188 11.85 6.99 -29.84
N PRO A 189 11.40 8.24 -29.66
CA PRO A 189 10.03 8.63 -29.99
C PRO A 189 9.70 8.39 -31.46
N SER A 190 10.66 8.64 -32.37
CA SER A 190 10.47 8.44 -33.81
C SER A 190 10.33 6.97 -34.18
N ILE A 191 11.12 6.08 -33.57
CA ILE A 191 11.01 4.62 -33.77
C ILE A 191 9.67 4.11 -33.25
N ARG A 192 9.26 4.52 -32.03
CA ARG A 192 7.97 4.12 -31.46
C ARG A 192 6.81 4.57 -32.33
N TYR A 193 6.81 5.82 -32.76
CA TYR A 193 5.76 6.36 -33.63
C TYR A 193 5.71 5.64 -34.99
N GLY A 194 6.88 5.38 -35.60
CA GLY A 194 6.97 4.61 -36.84
C GLY A 194 6.44 3.19 -36.68
N ALA A 195 6.81 2.49 -35.61
CA ALA A 195 6.36 1.14 -35.31
C ALA A 195 4.84 1.07 -35.08
N TYR A 196 4.29 2.06 -34.36
CA TYR A 196 2.85 2.21 -34.17
C TYR A 196 2.10 2.36 -35.50
N LYS A 197 2.61 3.21 -36.41
CA LYS A 197 2.01 3.39 -37.74
C LYS A 197 2.14 2.16 -38.66
N MET A 198 3.10 1.28 -38.39
CA MET A 198 3.25 -0.01 -39.07
C MET A 198 2.35 -1.12 -38.49
N GLY A 199 1.66 -0.87 -37.36
CA GLY A 199 0.83 -1.88 -36.69
C GLY A 199 1.63 -2.95 -35.94
N LEU A 200 2.90 -2.67 -35.59
CA LEU A 200 3.69 -3.55 -34.74
C LEU A 200 3.12 -3.58 -33.31
N PRO A 201 3.19 -4.72 -32.60
CA PRO A 201 2.64 -4.84 -31.26
C PRO A 201 3.36 -3.88 -30.29
N ARG A 202 2.57 -3.11 -29.53
CA ARG A 202 3.06 -2.13 -28.53
C ARG A 202 3.89 -2.78 -27.42
N THR A 203 3.77 -4.09 -27.23
CA THR A 203 4.58 -4.88 -26.29
C THR A 203 6.05 -5.01 -26.69
N SER A 204 6.42 -4.68 -27.93
CA SER A 204 7.80 -4.88 -28.40
C SER A 204 8.74 -3.77 -27.91
N ALA A 205 9.82 -4.18 -27.24
CA ALA A 205 10.85 -3.25 -26.78
C ALA A 205 11.50 -2.52 -27.96
N ILE A 206 11.85 -1.24 -27.78
CA ILE A 206 12.47 -0.41 -28.84
C ILE A 206 13.78 -1.03 -29.34
N SER A 207 14.58 -1.62 -28.43
CA SER A 207 15.80 -2.37 -28.77
C SER A 207 15.50 -3.54 -29.70
N ALA A 208 14.47 -4.33 -29.41
CA ALA A 208 14.04 -5.44 -30.26
C ALA A 208 13.54 -4.96 -31.63
N ILE A 209 12.80 -3.84 -31.69
CA ILE A 209 12.36 -3.23 -32.96
C ILE A 209 13.55 -2.77 -33.78
N ALA A 210 14.54 -2.12 -33.14
CA ALA A 210 15.74 -1.63 -33.80
C ALA A 210 16.58 -2.78 -34.37
N ARG A 211 16.78 -3.86 -33.61
CA ARG A 211 17.51 -5.06 -34.10
C ARG A 211 16.84 -5.71 -35.30
N LYS A 212 15.51 -5.90 -35.26
CA LYS A 212 14.75 -6.51 -36.38
C LYS A 212 14.85 -5.71 -37.68
N ASN A 213 14.97 -4.38 -37.56
CA ASN A 213 14.98 -3.47 -38.71
C ASN A 213 16.38 -2.95 -39.04
N PHE A 214 17.43 -3.53 -38.45
CA PHE A 214 18.81 -3.15 -38.73
C PHE A 214 19.25 -3.65 -40.12
N PRO A 215 19.93 -2.83 -40.94
CA PRO A 215 20.45 -3.26 -42.24
C PRO A 215 21.53 -4.33 -42.09
N SER A 216 21.13 -5.61 -42.11
CA SER A 216 22.05 -6.75 -42.00
C SER A 216 22.85 -7.01 -43.29
N GLU A 217 22.52 -6.30 -44.37
CA GLU A 217 23.16 -6.42 -45.69
C GLU A 217 24.58 -5.81 -45.72
N ASP A 218 24.87 -4.85 -44.84
CA ASP A 218 26.17 -4.17 -44.78
C ASP A 218 27.14 -4.92 -43.84
N GLN A 219 27.86 -5.93 -44.35
CA GLN A 219 28.82 -6.74 -43.59
C GLN A 219 29.96 -5.94 -42.94
N GLU A 220 30.36 -4.81 -43.54
CA GLU A 220 31.38 -3.93 -42.97
C GLU A 220 30.87 -3.22 -41.70
N LEU A 221 29.60 -2.79 -41.69
CA LEU A 221 28.96 -2.17 -40.54
C LEU A 221 28.84 -3.14 -39.38
N THR A 222 28.33 -4.34 -39.65
CA THR A 222 28.13 -5.37 -38.62
C THR A 222 29.47 -5.71 -37.98
N SER A 223 30.54 -5.89 -38.78
CA SER A 223 31.87 -6.16 -38.25
C SER A 223 32.46 -5.03 -37.40
N GLN A 224 32.19 -3.76 -37.75
CA GLN A 224 32.67 -2.60 -36.98
C GLN A 224 31.89 -2.43 -35.68
N VAL A 225 30.59 -2.68 -35.70
CA VAL A 225 29.73 -2.60 -34.52
C VAL A 225 30.01 -3.78 -33.57
N GLU A 226 30.19 -5.00 -34.08
CA GLU A 226 30.57 -6.18 -33.28
C GLU A 226 31.94 -6.04 -32.61
N LYS A 227 32.90 -5.37 -33.27
CA LYS A 227 34.21 -5.06 -32.67
C LYS A 227 34.10 -4.11 -31.48
N LEU A 228 33.16 -3.18 -31.51
CA LEU A 228 32.95 -2.22 -30.43
C LEU A 228 32.06 -2.77 -29.33
N ASP A 229 31.03 -3.53 -29.72
CA ASP A 229 30.08 -4.15 -28.82
C ASP A 229 29.66 -5.53 -29.34
N PRO A 230 30.22 -6.63 -28.78
CA PRO A 230 29.86 -7.99 -29.20
C PRO A 230 28.40 -8.35 -28.83
N ASP A 231 27.77 -7.60 -27.92
CA ASP A 231 26.42 -7.84 -27.39
C ASP A 231 25.35 -6.95 -28.05
N CYS A 232 25.73 -6.11 -29.02
CA CYS A 232 24.83 -5.15 -29.66
C CYS A 232 23.78 -5.82 -30.56
N LEU A 233 24.23 -6.78 -31.38
CA LEU A 233 23.42 -7.52 -32.36
C LEU A 233 22.92 -8.87 -31.84
N LYS A 234 23.63 -9.43 -30.85
CA LYS A 234 23.14 -10.54 -30.04
C LYS A 234 22.12 -9.98 -29.05
N ASP A 235 21.22 -10.83 -28.57
CA ASP A 235 20.34 -10.40 -27.50
C ASP A 235 21.21 -9.98 -26.32
N GLU A 236 21.28 -8.67 -26.04
CA GLU A 236 22.07 -8.11 -24.92
C GLU A 236 21.89 -9.01 -23.70
N GLY A 237 22.88 -9.84 -23.36
CA GLY A 237 24.15 -9.39 -22.79
C GLY A 237 24.04 -8.50 -21.54
N ILE A 238 22.86 -8.01 -21.18
CA ILE A 238 22.49 -7.53 -19.83
C ILE A 238 21.73 -8.68 -19.19
N ILE A 239 22.39 -9.84 -19.27
CA ILE A 239 21.83 -11.13 -18.98
C ILE A 239 22.55 -11.73 -17.76
N SER A 240 23.78 -11.30 -17.43
CA SER A 240 24.50 -11.88 -16.30
C SER A 240 24.17 -11.29 -14.91
N GLU A 241 23.48 -10.14 -14.82
CA GLU A 241 22.94 -9.64 -13.53
C GLU A 241 21.43 -9.42 -13.53
N VAL A 242 20.76 -9.59 -14.68
CA VAL A 242 19.29 -9.46 -14.82
C VAL A 242 18.62 -10.74 -15.34
N GLU A 243 19.35 -11.70 -15.94
CA GLU A 243 18.78 -12.98 -16.42
C GLU A 243 18.79 -14.09 -15.36
N SER A 244 19.13 -13.78 -14.10
CA SER A 244 18.59 -14.57 -12.98
C SER A 244 17.10 -14.26 -12.72
N LEU A 245 16.51 -13.29 -13.43
CA LEU A 245 15.10 -12.90 -13.32
C LEU A 245 14.27 -13.06 -14.61
N GLU A 246 14.90 -13.23 -15.78
CA GLU A 246 14.20 -13.33 -17.08
C GLU A 246 13.93 -14.75 -17.58
N SER A 247 13.54 -15.65 -16.68
CA SER A 247 12.75 -16.83 -17.06
C SER A 247 11.40 -16.97 -16.34
N ASP A 248 10.89 -15.91 -15.67
CA ASP A 248 9.54 -15.94 -15.06
C ASP A 248 8.80 -14.57 -14.95
N GLY A 249 9.37 -13.46 -15.45
CA GLY A 249 8.93 -12.10 -15.09
C GLY A 249 7.82 -11.42 -15.91
N THR A 250 7.62 -11.77 -17.19
CA THR A 250 6.59 -11.09 -18.02
C THR A 250 5.22 -11.76 -17.82
N ILE A 251 4.40 -11.20 -16.91
CA ILE A 251 3.01 -11.63 -16.80
C ILE A 251 2.30 -11.27 -18.10
N LYS A 252 1.97 -12.28 -18.90
CA LYS A 252 1.24 -12.11 -20.17
C LYS A 252 -0.28 -12.15 -19.99
N THR A 253 -0.74 -12.67 -18.86
CA THR A 253 -2.17 -12.88 -18.59
C THR A 253 -2.52 -12.55 -17.15
N ILE A 254 -3.58 -11.77 -16.96
CA ILE A 254 -4.22 -11.55 -15.65
C ILE A 254 -5.50 -12.39 -15.60
N VAL A 255 -5.71 -13.10 -14.49
CA VAL A 255 -6.95 -13.81 -14.22
C VAL A 255 -7.74 -13.01 -13.19
N TRP A 256 -8.93 -12.55 -13.56
CA TRP A 256 -9.86 -11.85 -12.68
C TRP A 256 -11.19 -12.60 -12.62
N ARG A 257 -11.44 -13.28 -11.49
CA ARG A 257 -12.53 -14.27 -11.32
C ARG A 257 -12.55 -15.24 -12.51
N SER A 258 -13.63 -15.29 -13.30
CA SER A 258 -13.75 -16.19 -14.46
C SER A 258 -13.17 -15.62 -15.78
N ARG A 259 -12.58 -14.42 -15.77
CA ARG A 259 -12.08 -13.75 -16.97
C ARG A 259 -10.56 -13.79 -17.03
N THR A 260 -10.02 -14.30 -18.12
CA THR A 260 -8.59 -14.26 -18.43
C THR A 260 -8.33 -13.16 -19.44
N VAL A 261 -7.51 -12.18 -19.08
CA VAL A 261 -7.17 -11.04 -19.94
C VAL A 261 -5.72 -11.14 -20.37
N VAL A 262 -5.48 -11.09 -21.69
CA VAL A 262 -4.13 -10.99 -22.27
C VAL A 262 -3.68 -9.54 -22.21
N LEU A 263 -2.47 -9.31 -21.69
CA LEU A 263 -1.88 -7.98 -21.57
C LEU A 263 -1.20 -7.60 -22.88
N GLU A 264 -1.73 -6.57 -23.56
CA GLU A 264 -1.18 -6.00 -24.80
C GLU A 264 -0.22 -4.83 -24.55
N ASP A 265 -0.07 -4.38 -23.30
CA ASP A 265 0.78 -3.25 -22.94
C ASP A 265 2.02 -3.70 -22.15
N ALA A 266 3.20 -3.33 -22.66
CA ALA A 266 4.48 -3.60 -21.99
C ALA A 266 4.59 -2.87 -20.64
N ALA A 267 4.07 -1.65 -20.54
CA ALA A 267 4.21 -0.84 -19.33
C ALA A 267 3.44 -1.45 -18.15
N ILE A 268 2.24 -1.98 -18.43
CA ILE A 268 1.43 -2.71 -17.44
C ILE A 268 2.16 -4.01 -17.03
N ALA A 269 2.74 -4.74 -17.98
CA ALA A 269 3.46 -5.98 -17.69
C ALA A 269 4.71 -5.74 -16.83
N THR A 270 5.48 -4.68 -17.11
CA THR A 270 6.66 -4.31 -16.30
C THR A 270 6.27 -3.87 -14.89
N ALA A 271 5.20 -3.07 -14.76
CA ALA A 271 4.72 -2.62 -13.47
C ALA A 271 4.16 -3.79 -12.63
N LEU A 272 3.54 -4.80 -13.26
CA LEU A 272 3.14 -6.01 -12.54
C LEU A 272 4.33 -6.87 -12.10
N GLY A 273 5.42 -6.84 -12.85
CA GLY A 273 6.71 -7.42 -12.44
C GLY A 273 7.21 -6.78 -11.14
N SER A 274 7.20 -5.44 -11.05
CA SER A 274 7.63 -4.74 -9.83
C SER A 274 6.71 -5.03 -8.63
N VAL A 275 5.40 -5.20 -8.85
CA VAL A 275 4.47 -5.64 -7.79
C VAL A 275 4.85 -7.03 -7.28
N LYS A 276 5.14 -8.00 -8.16
CA LYS A 276 5.57 -9.35 -7.75
C LYS A 276 6.85 -9.30 -6.92
N GLU A 277 7.85 -8.54 -7.35
CA GLU A 277 9.08 -8.35 -6.57
C GLU A 277 8.82 -7.71 -5.20
N ALA A 278 7.90 -6.74 -5.14
CA ALA A 278 7.50 -6.13 -3.88
C ALA A 278 6.76 -7.13 -2.97
N THR A 279 5.94 -8.04 -3.54
CA THR A 279 5.26 -9.09 -2.75
C THR A 279 6.24 -10.06 -2.10
N THR A 280 7.31 -10.46 -2.79
CA THR A 280 8.33 -11.36 -2.22
C THR A 280 9.18 -10.66 -1.17
N LYS A 281 9.47 -9.37 -1.34
CA LYS A 281 10.11 -8.54 -0.29
C LYS A 281 9.23 -8.46 0.95
N LEU A 282 7.93 -8.29 0.79
CA LEU A 282 6.99 -8.17 1.90
C LEU A 282 6.82 -9.48 2.67
N SER A 283 6.71 -10.63 1.99
CA SER A 283 6.62 -11.93 2.67
C SER A 283 7.85 -12.17 3.55
N ASN A 284 9.03 -11.74 3.11
CA ASN A 284 10.26 -11.82 3.89
C ASN A 284 10.24 -10.86 5.10
N ALA A 285 9.79 -9.62 4.92
CA ALA A 285 9.76 -8.59 5.97
C ALA A 285 8.72 -8.83 7.08
N LEU A 286 7.65 -9.56 6.77
CA LEU A 286 6.56 -9.84 7.72
C LEU A 286 6.98 -10.80 8.87
N SER A 287 8.07 -11.55 8.66
CA SER A 287 8.54 -12.60 9.58
C SER A 287 9.23 -12.10 10.85
N SER A 288 9.75 -10.85 10.89
CA SER A 288 10.74 -10.44 11.91
C SER A 288 10.49 -9.11 12.63
N SER A 289 9.47 -8.34 12.24
CA SER A 289 9.38 -6.90 12.58
C SER A 289 8.22 -6.51 13.51
N SER A 290 8.28 -5.29 14.08
CA SER A 290 7.24 -4.70 14.95
C SER A 290 5.98 -4.32 14.14
N PRO A 291 4.78 -4.12 14.75
CA PRO A 291 3.54 -3.88 13.98
C PRO A 291 3.59 -2.60 13.13
N LYS A 292 4.37 -1.58 13.53
CA LYS A 292 4.59 -0.37 12.73
C LYS A 292 5.51 -0.64 11.55
N ASP A 293 6.60 -1.36 11.77
CA ASP A 293 7.57 -1.73 10.74
C ASP A 293 6.95 -2.67 9.69
N ARG A 294 6.10 -3.59 10.12
CA ARG A 294 5.29 -4.41 9.21
C ARG A 294 4.35 -3.55 8.37
N GLY A 295 3.78 -2.49 8.93
CA GLY A 295 2.95 -1.53 8.19
C GLY A 295 3.75 -0.79 7.11
N PHE A 296 4.98 -0.36 7.42
CA PHE A 296 5.87 0.29 6.44
C PHE A 296 6.31 -0.65 5.32
N ALA A 297 6.45 -1.96 5.58
CA ALA A 297 6.78 -2.93 4.54
C ALA A 297 5.69 -3.03 3.43
N TYR A 298 4.46 -2.59 3.69
CA TYR A 298 3.40 -2.50 2.67
C TYR A 298 3.53 -1.28 1.76
N ASP A 299 4.26 -0.23 2.17
CA ASP A 299 4.34 1.01 1.38
C ASP A 299 5.02 0.76 0.02
N ASP A 300 6.03 -0.11 -0.05
CA ASP A 300 6.69 -0.49 -1.30
C ASP A 300 5.73 -1.18 -2.29
N ILE A 301 4.88 -2.09 -1.81
CA ILE A 301 3.85 -2.73 -2.65
C ILE A 301 2.79 -1.72 -3.07
N LEU A 302 2.40 -0.81 -2.18
CA LEU A 302 1.39 0.21 -2.50
C LEU A 302 1.89 1.15 -3.59
N ILE A 303 3.17 1.54 -3.57
CA ILE A 303 3.79 2.35 -4.62
C ILE A 303 3.79 1.57 -5.93
N ALA A 304 4.31 0.33 -5.94
CA ALA A 304 4.36 -0.49 -7.15
C ALA A 304 2.97 -0.78 -7.72
N SER A 305 1.97 -1.06 -6.88
CA SER A 305 0.61 -1.33 -7.33
C SER A 305 -0.11 -0.07 -7.83
N GLN A 306 0.19 1.10 -7.26
CA GLN A 306 -0.29 2.39 -7.78
C GLN A 306 0.27 2.67 -9.18
N GLU A 307 1.55 2.37 -9.44
CA GLU A 307 2.15 2.51 -10.77
C GLU A 307 1.41 1.64 -11.81
N VAL A 308 0.98 0.43 -11.46
CA VAL A 308 0.17 -0.42 -12.36
C VAL A 308 -1.20 0.21 -12.65
N VAL A 309 -1.86 0.75 -11.63
CA VAL A 309 -3.16 1.43 -11.81
C VAL A 309 -3.01 2.63 -12.74
N ASP A 310 -1.97 3.44 -12.54
CA ASP A 310 -1.71 4.62 -13.35
C ASP A 310 -1.29 4.26 -14.78
N ALA A 311 -0.47 3.24 -14.98
CA ALA A 311 -0.15 2.70 -16.30
C ALA A 311 -1.40 2.20 -17.03
N THR A 312 -2.29 1.49 -16.32
CA THR A 312 -3.56 1.00 -16.91
C THR A 312 -4.49 2.16 -17.25
N LYS A 313 -4.57 3.18 -16.39
CA LYS A 313 -5.36 4.39 -16.66
C LYS A 313 -4.81 5.14 -17.88
N HIS A 314 -3.49 5.29 -17.98
CA HIS A 314 -2.85 5.93 -19.12
C HIS A 314 -3.16 5.20 -20.42
N ALA A 315 -3.10 3.86 -20.44
CA ALA A 315 -3.47 3.05 -21.59
C ALA A 315 -4.95 3.22 -21.99
N ILE A 316 -5.86 3.33 -21.01
CA ILE A 316 -7.29 3.60 -21.25
C ILE A 316 -7.49 4.99 -21.84
N ASP A 317 -6.86 6.01 -21.27
CA ASP A 317 -6.97 7.40 -21.72
C ASP A 317 -6.39 7.57 -23.14
N GLU A 318 -5.31 6.85 -23.46
CA GLU A 318 -4.73 6.81 -24.82
C GLU A 318 -5.72 6.18 -25.81
N LEU A 319 -6.26 4.99 -25.52
CA LEU A 319 -7.26 4.36 -26.40
C LEU A 319 -8.54 5.20 -26.54
N ALA A 320 -8.96 5.89 -25.48
CA ALA A 320 -10.08 6.81 -25.52
C ALA A 320 -9.79 8.03 -26.42
N SER A 321 -8.57 8.58 -26.37
CA SER A 321 -8.12 9.66 -27.25
C SER A 321 -8.03 9.25 -28.72
N GLU A 322 -7.79 7.97 -28.99
CA GLU A 322 -7.82 7.37 -30.33
C GLU A 322 -9.25 7.19 -30.87
N GLY A 323 -10.28 7.46 -30.08
CA GLY A 323 -11.69 7.31 -30.46
C GLY A 323 -12.18 5.86 -30.44
N VAL A 324 -11.47 4.96 -29.76
CA VAL A 324 -11.90 3.56 -29.59
C VAL A 324 -13.13 3.52 -28.68
N GLY A 325 -14.23 2.98 -29.20
CA GLY A 325 -15.48 2.86 -28.45
C GLY A 325 -15.37 1.85 -27.29
N GLN A 326 -16.18 2.07 -26.25
CA GLN A 326 -16.27 1.22 -25.05
C GLN A 326 -16.67 -0.25 -25.33
N GLY A 327 -17.15 -0.54 -26.55
CA GLY A 327 -17.50 -1.89 -27.00
C GLY A 327 -16.34 -2.70 -27.60
N ASP A 328 -15.16 -2.10 -27.82
CA ASP A 328 -14.00 -2.83 -28.36
C ASP A 328 -13.44 -3.80 -27.31
N LYS A 329 -13.02 -4.99 -27.76
CA LYS A 329 -12.41 -6.03 -26.92
C LYS A 329 -11.17 -5.52 -26.18
N ARG A 330 -10.40 -4.63 -26.81
CA ARG A 330 -9.18 -4.02 -26.24
C ARG A 330 -9.47 -3.01 -25.12
N MET A 331 -10.58 -2.27 -25.24
CA MET A 331 -11.03 -1.37 -24.18
C MET A 331 -11.60 -2.17 -23.01
N GLN A 332 -12.39 -3.21 -23.32
CA GLN A 332 -12.96 -4.09 -22.30
C GLN A 332 -11.89 -4.88 -21.54
N SER A 333 -10.85 -5.36 -22.21
CA SER A 333 -9.72 -6.01 -21.55
C SER A 333 -9.04 -5.07 -20.56
N LEU A 334 -8.75 -3.82 -20.97
CA LEU A 334 -8.13 -2.82 -20.10
C LEU A 334 -9.02 -2.37 -18.93
N LEU A 335 -10.34 -2.30 -19.13
CA LEU A 335 -11.27 -2.03 -18.03
C LEU A 335 -11.29 -3.17 -17.01
N VAL A 336 -11.26 -4.42 -17.48
CA VAL A 336 -11.17 -5.58 -16.59
C VAL A 336 -9.82 -5.59 -15.87
N THR A 337 -8.71 -5.33 -16.55
CA THR A 337 -7.39 -5.24 -15.88
C THR A 337 -7.37 -4.12 -14.86
N ARG A 338 -7.95 -2.95 -15.17
CA ARG A 338 -8.09 -1.85 -14.21
C ARG A 338 -8.85 -2.30 -12.96
N THR A 339 -9.96 -3.01 -13.12
CA THR A 339 -10.75 -3.47 -11.97
C THR A 339 -9.98 -4.46 -11.11
N ALA A 340 -9.26 -5.39 -11.74
CA ALA A 340 -8.45 -6.39 -11.03
C ALA A 340 -7.30 -5.74 -10.26
N VAL A 341 -6.51 -4.90 -10.92
CA VAL A 341 -5.37 -4.21 -10.30
C VAL A 341 -5.85 -3.24 -9.20
N SER A 342 -6.95 -2.51 -9.42
CA SER A 342 -7.51 -1.62 -8.41
C SER A 342 -7.99 -2.39 -7.17
N TYR A 343 -8.63 -3.55 -7.38
CA TYR A 343 -9.04 -4.42 -6.28
C TYR A 343 -7.84 -4.91 -5.46
N ASP A 344 -6.77 -5.36 -6.14
CA ASP A 344 -5.56 -5.82 -5.47
C ASP A 344 -4.89 -4.69 -4.68
N MET A 345 -4.77 -3.50 -5.26
CA MET A 345 -4.21 -2.31 -4.59
C MET A 345 -5.00 -1.93 -3.34
N ILE A 346 -6.34 -1.92 -3.41
CA ILE A 346 -7.18 -1.68 -2.24
C ILE A 346 -7.03 -2.82 -1.21
N GLY A 347 -6.89 -4.06 -1.68
CA GLY A 347 -6.61 -5.22 -0.84
C GLY A 347 -5.30 -5.10 -0.06
N TRP A 348 -4.24 -4.59 -0.68
CA TRP A 348 -2.96 -4.29 -0.03
C TRP A 348 -3.08 -3.16 0.98
N ARG A 349 -3.86 -2.12 0.68
CA ARG A 349 -4.14 -1.02 1.62
C ARG A 349 -4.87 -1.51 2.87
N ILE A 350 -5.84 -2.41 2.69
CA ILE A 350 -6.54 -3.07 3.79
C ILE A 350 -5.57 -3.94 4.58
N GLY A 351 -4.70 -4.70 3.89
CA GLY A 351 -3.63 -5.49 4.51
C GLY A 351 -2.73 -4.68 5.45
N ARG A 352 -2.23 -3.53 4.98
CA ARG A 352 -1.47 -2.58 5.80
C ARG A 352 -2.21 -2.19 7.07
N ASN A 353 -3.48 -1.78 6.94
CA ASN A 353 -4.29 -1.36 8.08
C ASN A 353 -4.53 -2.52 9.07
N ARG A 354 -4.79 -3.74 8.58
CA ARG A 354 -4.95 -4.95 9.42
C ARG A 354 -3.71 -5.23 10.26
N VAL A 355 -2.54 -5.14 9.64
CA VAL A 355 -1.26 -5.35 10.32
C VAL A 355 -0.98 -4.28 11.38
N MET A 356 -1.33 -3.02 11.08
CA MET A 356 -1.19 -1.91 12.03
C MET A 356 -2.14 -2.04 13.23
N VAL A 357 -3.31 -2.66 13.06
CA VAL A 357 -4.27 -2.89 14.15
C VAL A 357 -3.73 -3.91 15.16
N GLY A 358 -2.96 -4.92 14.72
CA GLY A 358 -2.26 -5.86 15.58
C GLY A 358 -2.42 -7.33 15.17
N GLN A 359 -1.94 -8.25 16.01
CA GLN A 359 -2.07 -9.69 15.75
C GLN A 359 -3.54 -10.12 15.74
N GLN A 360 -3.87 -11.05 14.83
CA GLN A 360 -5.24 -11.55 14.63
C GLN A 360 -6.27 -10.40 14.48
N ASP A 361 -5.99 -9.43 13.60
CA ASP A 361 -6.85 -8.26 13.37
C ASP A 361 -7.20 -7.50 14.68
N GLY A 362 -6.33 -7.50 15.69
CA GLY A 362 -6.56 -6.79 16.95
C GLY A 362 -7.57 -7.46 17.90
N ILE A 363 -7.89 -8.74 17.68
CA ILE A 363 -8.70 -9.54 18.61
C ILE A 363 -7.97 -9.66 19.95
N ILE A 364 -6.72 -10.10 19.92
CA ILE A 364 -5.92 -10.26 21.14
C ILE A 364 -5.13 -8.98 21.37
N ASP A 365 -5.75 -8.06 22.10
CA ASP A 365 -5.09 -6.84 22.55
C ASP A 365 -5.02 -6.88 24.07
N TYR A 366 -3.92 -7.45 24.56
CA TYR A 366 -3.56 -7.53 25.95
C TYR A 366 -3.35 -6.09 26.45
N VAL A 367 -4.36 -5.50 27.09
CA VAL A 367 -4.25 -4.19 27.79
C VAL A 367 -3.32 -4.29 29.02
N GLN A 368 -2.66 -5.42 29.25
CA GLN A 368 -1.55 -5.57 30.17
C GLN A 368 -0.26 -5.89 29.39
N SER A 369 0.80 -5.11 29.64
CA SER A 369 2.19 -5.41 29.25
C SER A 369 2.50 -5.61 27.75
N PHE A 370 2.82 -4.51 27.06
CA PHE A 370 3.93 -4.56 26.10
C PHE A 370 5.25 -4.63 26.90
N PRO A 371 6.29 -5.34 26.43
CA PRO A 371 7.61 -5.26 27.02
C PRO A 371 8.11 -3.84 26.81
N ALA A 372 8.36 -3.12 27.91
CA ALA A 372 8.99 -1.82 27.87
C ALA A 372 10.30 -1.93 27.07
N GLU A 373 10.52 -0.98 26.15
CA GLU A 373 11.86 -0.70 25.65
C GLU A 373 12.81 -0.62 26.86
N LYS A 374 13.94 -1.34 26.72
CA LYS A 374 14.95 -1.53 27.76
C LYS A 374 15.23 -0.21 28.49
N GLY A 375 14.75 -0.09 29.74
CA GLY A 375 15.22 0.98 30.62
C GLY A 375 14.38 1.36 31.84
N LYS A 376 13.05 1.17 31.86
CA LYS A 376 12.26 1.56 33.05
C LYS A 376 11.11 0.60 33.34
N ARG A 377 11.24 -0.16 34.44
CA ARG A 377 10.13 -0.84 35.11
C ARG A 377 9.11 0.21 35.55
N SER A 378 7.97 0.31 34.87
CA SER A 378 6.79 0.97 35.40
C SER A 378 5.62 0.00 35.44
N THR A 379 5.45 -0.66 36.58
CA THR A 379 4.19 -1.28 37.04
C THR A 379 3.20 -0.18 37.45
N LYS A 380 2.98 0.81 36.58
CA LYS A 380 1.89 1.78 36.73
C LYS A 380 0.98 1.58 35.53
N ASP A 381 -0.25 1.17 35.79
CA ASP A 381 -1.31 1.13 34.80
C ASP A 381 -1.28 2.38 33.94
N GLU A 382 -1.28 2.21 32.61
CA GLU A 382 -1.34 3.35 31.71
C GLU A 382 -2.57 4.20 32.06
N PRO A 383 -2.45 5.54 32.07
CA PRO A 383 -3.57 6.41 32.38
C PRO A 383 -4.73 6.13 31.41
N ILE A 384 -5.95 6.17 31.93
CA ILE A 384 -7.20 5.87 31.20
C ILE A 384 -7.25 6.59 29.85
N GLY A 385 -6.83 7.86 29.80
CA GLY A 385 -6.77 8.65 28.57
C GLY A 385 -5.85 8.06 27.48
N ARG A 386 -4.69 7.49 27.83
CA ARG A 386 -3.79 6.85 26.84
C ARG A 386 -4.37 5.54 26.32
N LYS A 387 -5.00 4.73 27.18
CA LYS A 387 -5.69 3.50 26.77
C LYS A 387 -6.82 3.82 25.78
N LEU A 388 -7.62 4.86 26.06
CA LEU A 388 -8.68 5.33 25.16
C LEU A 388 -8.14 5.91 23.85
N ALA A 389 -7.02 6.64 23.87
CA ALA A 389 -6.38 7.15 22.67
C ALA A 389 -5.93 6.02 21.73
N LYS A 390 -5.29 4.97 22.26
CA LYS A 390 -4.90 3.78 21.47
C LYS A 390 -6.11 3.08 20.85
N LEU A 391 -7.21 2.91 21.59
CA LEU A 391 -8.44 2.33 21.04
C LEU A 391 -9.04 3.22 19.96
N ARG A 392 -8.99 4.55 20.12
CA ARG A 392 -9.43 5.50 19.09
C ARG A 392 -8.62 5.40 17.82
N GLU A 393 -7.30 5.29 17.90
CA GLU A 393 -6.42 5.05 16.74
C GLU A 393 -6.84 3.78 15.99
N LYS A 394 -7.15 2.69 16.72
CA LYS A 394 -7.65 1.45 16.11
C LYS A 394 -9.01 1.64 15.43
N VAL A 395 -9.94 2.38 16.04
CA VAL A 395 -11.23 2.69 15.41
C VAL A 395 -11.03 3.42 14.08
N VAL A 396 -10.10 4.38 14.02
CA VAL A 396 -9.77 5.11 12.78
C VAL A 396 -9.24 4.14 11.71
N LEU A 397 -8.41 3.16 12.08
CA LEU A 397 -7.93 2.14 11.14
C LEU A 397 -9.07 1.26 10.61
N TYR A 398 -10.03 0.87 11.45
CA TYR A 398 -11.22 0.13 10.98
C TYR A 398 -12.11 0.98 10.09
N ASP A 399 -12.31 2.26 10.39
CA ASP A 399 -13.06 3.16 9.52
C ASP A 399 -12.41 3.29 8.15
N ALA A 400 -11.08 3.39 8.10
CA ALA A 400 -10.34 3.38 6.84
C ALA A 400 -10.49 2.05 6.09
N ILE A 401 -10.53 0.90 6.78
CA ILE A 401 -10.80 -0.42 6.16
C ILE A 401 -12.21 -0.47 5.58
N LEU A 402 -13.23 -0.05 6.34
CA LEU A 402 -14.62 -0.07 5.89
C LEU A 402 -14.82 0.84 4.67
N GLN A 403 -14.27 2.05 4.69
CA GLN A 403 -14.28 2.96 3.54
C GLN A 403 -13.56 2.35 2.32
N SER A 404 -12.46 1.63 2.54
CA SER A 404 -11.74 0.94 1.46
C SER A 404 -12.61 -0.17 0.84
N ILE A 405 -13.35 -0.94 1.65
CA ILE A 405 -14.28 -1.97 1.16
C ILE A 405 -15.44 -1.34 0.37
N GLU A 406 -15.99 -0.22 0.85
CA GLU A 406 -17.02 0.54 0.12
C GLU A 406 -16.50 1.03 -1.24
N SER A 407 -15.26 1.53 -1.30
CA SER A 407 -14.65 1.96 -2.58
C SER A 407 -14.45 0.84 -3.60
N ILE A 408 -14.38 -0.42 -3.15
CA ILE A 408 -14.35 -1.58 -4.08
C ILE A 408 -15.70 -1.73 -4.77
N GLY A 409 -16.81 -1.47 -4.07
CA GLY A 409 -18.15 -1.53 -4.66
C GLY A 409 -18.39 -0.49 -5.76
N GLU A 410 -17.65 0.62 -5.75
CA GLU A 410 -17.71 1.67 -6.76
C GLU A 410 -16.90 1.34 -8.03
N LEU A 411 -16.09 0.27 -8.03
CA LEU A 411 -15.29 -0.11 -9.18
C LEU A 411 -16.17 -0.57 -10.37
N PRO A 412 -15.79 -0.25 -11.62
CA PRO A 412 -16.57 -0.64 -12.79
C PRO A 412 -16.83 -2.16 -12.84
N GLY A 413 -18.09 -2.56 -13.00
CA GLY A 413 -18.45 -3.98 -13.15
C GLY A 413 -18.48 -4.81 -11.86
N VAL A 414 -18.05 -4.28 -10.70
CA VAL A 414 -18.18 -4.97 -9.41
C VAL A 414 -19.63 -5.02 -8.93
N ALA A 415 -20.38 -3.92 -9.06
CA ALA A 415 -21.80 -3.86 -8.71
C ALA A 415 -22.69 -4.79 -9.56
N ALA A 416 -22.18 -5.30 -10.70
CA ALA A 416 -22.90 -6.25 -11.54
C ALA A 416 -22.71 -7.72 -11.10
N ASP A 417 -21.69 -8.01 -10.28
CA ASP A 417 -21.40 -9.36 -9.76
C ASP A 417 -22.00 -9.51 -8.35
N SER A 418 -23.17 -10.14 -8.27
CA SER A 418 -23.87 -10.36 -7.00
C SER A 418 -23.08 -11.23 -6.03
N SER A 419 -22.31 -12.21 -6.54
CA SER A 419 -21.51 -13.11 -5.70
C SER A 419 -20.38 -12.35 -4.99
N LEU A 420 -19.69 -11.47 -5.73
CA LEU A 420 -18.64 -10.62 -5.19
C LEU A 420 -19.21 -9.59 -4.20
N GLN A 421 -20.38 -9.02 -4.48
CA GLN A 421 -21.02 -8.08 -3.56
C GLN A 421 -21.39 -8.75 -2.23
N GLU A 422 -21.92 -9.98 -2.26
CA GLU A 422 -22.22 -10.74 -1.05
C GLU A 422 -20.95 -11.08 -0.23
N GLU A 423 -19.84 -11.43 -0.90
CA GLU A 423 -18.53 -11.63 -0.28
C GLU A 423 -18.02 -10.34 0.39
N LEU A 424 -18.14 -9.20 -0.29
CA LEU A 424 -17.73 -7.89 0.23
C LEU A 424 -18.58 -7.47 1.42
N ASP A 425 -19.89 -7.67 1.39
CA ASP A 425 -20.79 -7.40 2.52
C ASP A 425 -20.48 -8.27 3.75
N ALA A 426 -20.07 -9.52 3.52
CA ALA A 426 -19.63 -10.42 4.59
C ALA A 426 -18.33 -9.93 5.23
N LYS A 427 -17.34 -9.55 4.41
CA LYS A 427 -16.07 -8.96 4.86
C LYS A 427 -16.29 -7.62 5.57
N TYR A 428 -17.19 -6.78 5.07
CA TYR A 428 -17.60 -5.54 5.71
C TYR A 428 -18.19 -5.80 7.11
N SER A 429 -19.10 -6.77 7.21
CA SER A 429 -19.72 -7.15 8.48
C SER A 429 -18.70 -7.68 9.50
N TYR A 430 -17.66 -8.40 9.05
CA TYR A 430 -16.56 -8.86 9.89
C TYR A 430 -15.75 -7.69 10.49
N PHE A 431 -15.26 -6.76 9.66
CA PHE A 431 -14.52 -5.59 10.17
C PHE A 431 -15.40 -4.64 10.99
N GLN A 432 -16.70 -4.54 10.66
CA GLN A 432 -17.66 -3.81 11.47
C GLN A 432 -17.84 -4.43 12.87
N ALA A 433 -17.85 -5.77 12.98
CA ALA A 433 -17.88 -6.46 14.27
C ALA A 433 -16.63 -6.16 15.12
N LEU A 434 -15.44 -6.16 14.50
CA LEU A 434 -14.18 -5.79 15.16
C LEU A 434 -14.18 -4.33 15.65
N LYS A 435 -14.69 -3.39 14.83
CA LYS A 435 -14.90 -2.00 15.24
C LYS A 435 -15.80 -1.92 16.47
N CYS A 436 -16.95 -2.61 16.45
CA CYS A 436 -17.88 -2.64 17.59
C CYS A 436 -17.21 -3.21 18.86
N LEU A 437 -16.36 -4.23 18.74
CA LEU A 437 -15.59 -4.80 19.84
C LEU A 437 -14.60 -3.79 20.45
N ILE A 438 -13.86 -3.03 19.64
CA ILE A 438 -12.95 -1.99 20.16
C ILE A 438 -13.71 -0.86 20.86
N ILE A 439 -14.85 -0.44 20.32
CA ILE A 439 -15.70 0.57 20.97
C ILE A 439 -16.26 0.01 22.29
N ALA A 440 -16.68 -1.25 22.33
CA ALA A 440 -17.13 -1.91 23.56
C ALA A 440 -16.05 -1.94 24.64
N ARG A 441 -14.78 -2.18 24.25
CA ARG A 441 -13.63 -2.10 25.16
C ARG A 441 -13.42 -0.68 25.71
N SER A 442 -13.68 0.35 24.92
CA SER A 442 -13.58 1.74 25.40
C SER A 442 -14.62 2.04 26.49
N HIS A 443 -15.86 1.58 26.32
CA HIS A 443 -16.91 1.69 27.34
C HIS A 443 -16.64 0.84 28.58
N ALA A 444 -15.97 -0.29 28.43
CA ALA A 444 -15.53 -1.10 29.55
C ALA A 444 -14.49 -0.38 30.43
N ILE A 445 -13.55 0.34 29.80
CA ILE A 445 -12.56 1.16 30.52
C ILE A 445 -13.24 2.33 31.24
N LEU A 446 -14.33 2.86 30.70
CA LEU A 446 -15.16 3.90 31.31
C LEU A 446 -16.16 3.36 32.35
N SER A 447 -16.03 2.09 32.77
CA SER A 447 -16.88 1.42 33.76
C SER A 447 -18.38 1.46 33.44
N ASN A 448 -18.74 1.41 32.15
CA ASN A 448 -20.12 1.49 31.70
C ASN A 448 -20.58 0.16 31.07
N PRO A 449 -20.93 -0.86 31.88
CA PRO A 449 -21.08 -2.24 31.41
C PRO A 449 -22.30 -2.44 30.50
N LYS A 450 -23.38 -1.65 30.68
CA LYS A 450 -24.61 -1.73 29.85
C LYS A 450 -24.34 -1.40 28.38
N ASN A 451 -23.60 -0.32 28.13
CA ASN A 451 -23.23 0.09 26.77
C ASN A 451 -22.25 -0.88 26.13
N SER A 452 -21.30 -1.42 26.92
CA SER A 452 -20.36 -2.44 26.46
C SER A 452 -21.09 -3.72 26.03
N LEU A 453 -22.06 -4.20 26.83
CA LEU A 453 -22.90 -5.36 26.50
C LEU A 453 -23.68 -5.14 25.20
N ALA A 454 -24.33 -3.99 25.03
CA ALA A 454 -25.10 -3.69 23.82
C ALA A 454 -24.24 -3.72 22.55
N LEU A 455 -23.03 -3.16 22.62
CA LEU A 455 -22.07 -3.16 21.51
C LEU A 455 -21.51 -4.55 21.21
N LEU A 456 -21.25 -5.37 22.25
CA LEU A 456 -20.80 -6.75 22.08
C LEU A 456 -21.90 -7.64 21.48
N ASN A 457 -23.16 -7.43 21.84
CA ASN A 457 -24.27 -8.14 21.21
C ASN A 457 -24.36 -7.82 19.72
N ARG A 458 -24.28 -6.53 19.36
CA ARG A 458 -24.22 -6.10 17.96
C ARG A 458 -23.01 -6.68 17.22
N ALA A 459 -21.84 -6.72 17.85
CA ALA A 459 -20.65 -7.31 17.27
C ALA A 459 -20.83 -8.81 17.01
N ALA A 460 -21.43 -9.54 17.96
CA ALA A 460 -21.71 -10.97 17.83
C ALA A 460 -22.70 -11.25 16.69
N GLU A 461 -23.79 -10.49 16.59
CA GLU A 461 -24.76 -10.59 15.49
C GLU A 461 -24.07 -10.39 14.12
N LYS A 462 -23.28 -9.33 13.97
CA LYS A 462 -22.53 -9.04 12.74
C LYS A 462 -21.50 -10.11 12.40
N CYS A 463 -20.79 -10.63 13.39
CA CYS A 463 -19.83 -11.70 13.22
C CYS A 463 -20.52 -13.02 12.80
N THR A 464 -21.67 -13.35 13.39
CA THR A 464 -22.44 -14.55 13.01
C THR A 464 -22.96 -14.48 11.57
N ALA A 465 -23.45 -13.31 11.16
CA ALA A 465 -23.87 -13.05 9.78
C ALA A 465 -22.68 -13.20 8.81
N ALA A 466 -21.53 -12.60 9.12
CA ALA A 466 -20.32 -12.72 8.31
C ALA A 466 -19.84 -14.17 8.19
N HIS A 467 -19.78 -14.90 9.32
CA HIS A 467 -19.33 -16.28 9.36
C HIS A 467 -20.22 -17.22 8.53
N SER A 468 -21.55 -17.04 8.54
CA SER A 468 -22.47 -17.87 7.73
C SER A 468 -22.20 -17.77 6.22
N LYS A 469 -21.80 -16.59 5.75
CA LYS A 469 -21.47 -16.32 4.34
C LYS A 469 -20.04 -16.73 3.99
N ILE A 470 -19.08 -16.49 4.88
CA ILE A 470 -17.67 -16.83 4.66
C ILE A 470 -17.42 -18.35 4.77
N SER A 471 -18.19 -19.05 5.62
CA SER A 471 -18.11 -20.51 5.74
C SER A 471 -18.70 -21.24 4.52
N SER A 472 -19.62 -20.60 3.79
CA SER A 472 -20.20 -21.16 2.56
C SER A 472 -19.35 -20.86 1.32
N SER A 473 -18.54 -19.80 1.33
CA SER A 473 -17.54 -19.53 0.29
C SER A 473 -16.35 -20.50 0.40
N MET A 474 -16.14 -21.31 -0.63
CA MET A 474 -15.03 -22.26 -0.81
C MET A 474 -13.67 -21.57 -1.10
N ASP A 475 -13.36 -20.48 -0.40
CA ASP A 475 -12.07 -19.81 -0.54
C ASP A 475 -11.00 -20.54 0.30
N THR A 476 -10.40 -21.57 -0.31
CA THR A 476 -9.21 -22.25 0.19
C THR A 476 -7.95 -21.44 -0.16
N THR A 477 -7.85 -20.19 0.30
CA THR A 477 -6.57 -19.46 0.22
C THR A 477 -5.73 -19.80 1.44
N THR A 478 -4.53 -20.29 1.17
CA THR A 478 -3.55 -20.75 2.16
C THR A 478 -3.13 -19.62 3.08
N THR A 479 -2.97 -19.94 4.36
CA THR A 479 -2.58 -19.05 5.48
C THR A 479 -1.20 -18.39 5.34
N ASP A 480 -0.46 -18.69 4.27
CA ASP A 480 0.93 -18.24 4.02
C ASP A 480 1.03 -16.97 3.17
N SER A 481 -0.09 -16.47 2.62
CA SER A 481 -0.08 -15.18 1.92
C SER A 481 -0.10 -14.02 2.93
N PRO A 482 0.65 -12.92 2.70
CA PRO A 482 0.56 -11.74 3.55
C PRO A 482 -0.89 -11.26 3.69
N PRO A 483 -1.30 -10.78 4.89
CA PRO A 483 -2.67 -10.39 5.13
C PRO A 483 -3.09 -9.31 4.12
N ASN A 484 -4.12 -9.63 3.35
CA ASN A 484 -4.75 -8.77 2.35
C ASN A 484 -6.25 -8.63 2.69
N LEU A 485 -7.14 -8.46 1.72
CA LEU A 485 -8.59 -8.41 1.96
C LEU A 485 -9.22 -9.77 2.34
N THR A 486 -8.50 -10.88 2.18
CA THR A 486 -9.04 -12.21 2.47
C THR A 486 -9.16 -12.45 3.98
N VAL A 487 -10.32 -12.95 4.41
CA VAL A 487 -10.61 -13.31 5.79
C VAL A 487 -10.90 -14.80 5.80
N SER A 488 -10.12 -15.58 6.56
CA SER A 488 -10.28 -17.04 6.60
C SER A 488 -11.49 -17.44 7.47
N SER A 489 -12.10 -18.60 7.18
CA SER A 489 -13.17 -19.15 8.05
C SER A 489 -12.69 -19.28 9.50
N SER A 490 -11.45 -19.74 9.71
CA SER A 490 -10.84 -19.85 11.03
C SER A 490 -10.73 -18.52 11.79
N GLN A 491 -10.44 -17.40 11.10
CA GLN A 491 -10.42 -16.07 11.72
C GLN A 491 -11.82 -15.65 12.18
N THR A 492 -12.84 -15.92 11.36
CA THR A 492 -14.24 -15.61 11.72
C THR A 492 -14.74 -16.46 12.87
N GLU A 493 -14.37 -17.75 12.93
CA GLU A 493 -14.71 -18.67 14.01
C GLU A 493 -14.05 -18.25 15.33
N ASN A 494 -12.76 -17.91 15.29
CA ASN A 494 -12.02 -17.43 16.45
C ASN A 494 -12.62 -16.13 16.99
N LEU A 495 -12.95 -15.18 16.12
CA LEU A 495 -13.63 -13.93 16.52
C LEU A 495 -15.01 -14.23 17.13
N ARG A 496 -15.78 -15.14 16.53
CA ARG A 496 -17.10 -15.52 17.01
C ARG A 496 -17.03 -16.15 18.40
N ALA A 497 -16.12 -17.10 18.61
CA ALA A 497 -15.91 -17.74 19.91
C ALA A 497 -15.49 -16.70 20.97
N TYR A 498 -14.56 -15.81 20.62
CA TYR A 498 -14.11 -14.74 21.51
C TYR A 498 -15.26 -13.78 21.89
N LEU A 499 -16.04 -13.32 20.90
CA LEU A 499 -17.19 -12.46 21.12
C LEU A 499 -18.27 -13.12 21.98
N GLN A 500 -18.54 -14.41 21.79
CA GLN A 500 -19.50 -15.15 22.61
C GLN A 500 -19.04 -15.23 24.08
N CYS A 501 -17.76 -15.51 24.31
CA CYS A 501 -17.18 -15.51 25.67
C CYS A 501 -17.27 -14.14 26.34
N GLU A 502 -16.87 -13.08 25.63
CA GLU A 502 -16.95 -11.71 26.15
C GLU A 502 -18.40 -11.29 26.41
N LEU A 503 -19.32 -11.63 25.53
CA LEU A 503 -20.74 -11.33 25.70
C LEU A 503 -21.31 -11.96 26.97
N GLN A 504 -20.97 -13.22 27.27
CA GLN A 504 -21.39 -13.87 28.52
C GLN A 504 -20.75 -13.21 29.74
N ARG A 505 -19.47 -12.81 29.65
CA ARG A 505 -18.80 -12.05 30.72
C ARG A 505 -19.52 -10.73 31.02
N TYR A 506 -19.86 -9.95 30.00
CA TYR A 506 -20.55 -8.68 30.21
C TYR A 506 -22.00 -8.84 30.64
N ARG A 507 -22.69 -9.93 30.26
CA ARG A 507 -24.00 -10.28 30.84
C ARG A 507 -23.90 -10.45 32.35
N ALA A 508 -22.93 -11.22 32.82
CA ALA A 508 -22.68 -11.38 34.26
C ALA A 508 -22.30 -10.07 34.94
N LEU A 509 -21.42 -9.25 34.33
CA LEU A 509 -21.04 -7.95 34.90
C LEU A 509 -22.21 -6.96 34.97
N VAL A 510 -23.10 -6.94 33.98
CA VAL A 510 -24.31 -6.11 34.01
C VAL A 510 -25.27 -6.59 35.08
N GLU A 511 -25.42 -7.90 35.26
CA GLU A 511 -26.25 -8.45 36.32
C GLU A 511 -25.72 -8.07 37.71
N ILE A 512 -24.40 -8.25 37.94
CA ILE A 512 -23.74 -7.80 39.16
C ILE A 512 -23.94 -6.29 39.36
N TYR A 513 -23.72 -5.49 38.31
CA TYR A 513 -23.91 -4.04 38.38
C TYR A 513 -25.34 -3.65 38.73
N ASN A 514 -26.34 -4.35 38.18
CA ASN A 514 -27.75 -4.12 38.50
C ASN A 514 -28.02 -4.47 39.97
N LEU A 515 -27.55 -5.63 40.45
CA LEU A 515 -27.70 -6.06 41.84
C LEU A 515 -27.08 -5.05 42.82
N THR A 516 -25.86 -4.57 42.54
CA THR A 516 -25.18 -3.54 43.36
C THR A 516 -25.77 -2.14 43.19
N SER A 517 -26.52 -1.87 42.12
CA SER A 517 -27.22 -0.58 41.95
C SER A 517 -28.60 -0.58 42.60
N THR A 518 -29.21 -1.76 42.76
CA THR A 518 -30.49 -1.95 43.46
C THR A 518 -30.33 -2.08 44.97
N THR A 519 -29.13 -2.32 45.48
CA THR A 519 -28.86 -2.13 46.91
C THR A 519 -28.94 -0.63 47.21
N PRO A 520 -29.80 -0.20 48.15
CA PRO A 520 -29.97 1.22 48.45
C PRO A 520 -28.64 1.78 48.94
N LYS A 521 -28.16 2.84 48.28
CA LYS A 521 -27.04 3.63 48.81
C LYS A 521 -27.40 4.06 50.23
N PRO A 522 -26.49 3.93 51.22
CA PRO A 522 -26.75 4.29 52.61
C PRO A 522 -26.84 5.83 52.75
N GLY A 523 -27.95 6.40 52.30
CA GLY A 523 -28.16 7.85 52.31
C GLY A 523 -29.44 8.35 51.63
N ASP A 524 -30.08 7.57 50.75
CA ASP A 524 -31.22 8.06 49.94
C ASP A 524 -32.60 7.50 50.31
N GLU A 525 -32.72 6.72 51.38
CA GLU A 525 -34.03 6.38 51.94
C GLU A 525 -34.13 6.84 53.39
N ASN A 526 -35.25 7.48 53.72
CA ASN A 526 -35.73 7.85 55.05
C ASN A 526 -35.96 6.63 55.97
N VAL A 527 -35.11 5.61 55.90
CA VAL A 527 -35.01 4.54 56.88
C VAL A 527 -33.84 4.92 57.77
N GLN A 528 -34.13 5.44 58.95
CA GLN A 528 -33.13 5.58 60.02
C GLN A 528 -32.55 4.19 60.30
N GLN A 529 -31.45 3.84 59.64
CA GLN A 529 -30.72 2.62 59.95
C GLN A 529 -30.15 2.77 61.36
N ALA A 530 -30.22 1.71 62.17
CA ALA A 530 -29.54 1.64 63.45
C ALA A 530 -28.05 1.98 63.28
N PRO A 531 -27.43 2.71 64.23
CA PRO A 531 -26.03 3.10 64.13
C PRO A 531 -25.12 1.88 63.97
N LEU A 532 -23.97 2.06 63.33
CA LEU A 532 -23.05 0.96 63.01
C LEU A 532 -22.70 0.10 64.25
N ILE A 533 -22.61 0.71 65.43
CA ILE A 533 -22.35 0.03 66.71
C ILE A 533 -23.37 -1.08 67.05
N GLU A 534 -24.63 -0.92 66.64
CA GLU A 534 -25.70 -1.91 66.86
C GLU A 534 -25.68 -3.03 65.80
N ARG A 535 -25.06 -2.77 64.64
CA ARG A 535 -25.04 -3.67 63.47
C ARG A 535 -23.67 -4.31 63.21
N LEU A 536 -22.80 -4.38 64.22
CA LEU A 536 -21.46 -4.98 64.10
C LEU A 536 -21.45 -6.47 63.69
N HIS A 537 -22.58 -7.16 63.86
CA HIS A 537 -22.77 -8.56 63.49
C HIS A 537 -23.20 -8.74 62.02
N GLU A 538 -23.54 -7.65 61.32
CA GLU A 538 -23.95 -7.67 59.92
C GLU A 538 -22.78 -7.28 59.00
N TYR A 539 -22.50 -8.10 57.99
CA TYR A 539 -21.48 -7.77 57.00
C TYR A 539 -22.05 -6.80 55.94
N PRO A 540 -21.46 -5.62 55.73
CA PRO A 540 -21.93 -4.68 54.72
C PRO A 540 -21.57 -5.20 53.32
N ALA A 541 -22.53 -5.80 52.63
CA ALA A 541 -22.35 -6.38 51.28
C ALA A 541 -21.88 -5.35 50.23
N ASP A 542 -22.23 -4.06 50.43
CA ASP A 542 -21.85 -2.97 49.53
C ASP A 542 -20.42 -2.45 49.75
N GLY A 543 -19.71 -2.91 50.80
CA GLY A 543 -18.36 -2.46 51.14
C GLY A 543 -18.25 -0.98 51.56
N VAL A 544 -19.36 -0.24 51.54
CA VAL A 544 -19.45 1.16 51.96
C VAL A 544 -20.00 1.22 53.38
N VAL A 545 -19.14 1.65 54.31
CA VAL A 545 -19.55 1.93 55.69
C VAL A 545 -20.01 3.39 55.77
N ASP A 546 -21.22 3.63 56.26
CA ASP A 546 -21.68 4.99 56.54
C ASP A 546 -20.91 5.55 57.75
N LEU A 547 -19.99 6.47 57.47
CA LEU A 547 -19.17 7.13 58.49
C LEU A 547 -19.92 8.24 59.23
N LYS A 548 -21.14 8.60 58.82
CA LYS A 548 -21.94 9.65 59.48
C LYS A 548 -22.81 9.10 60.61
N ASN A 549 -23.22 7.84 60.53
CA ASN A 549 -24.10 7.17 61.50
C ASN A 549 -23.38 6.05 62.26
N LEU A 550 -22.23 6.38 62.88
CA LEU A 550 -21.40 5.40 63.60
C LEU A 550 -21.98 5.03 64.97
N VAL A 551 -22.45 6.04 65.72
CA VAL A 551 -22.94 5.93 67.09
C VAL A 551 -24.09 6.92 67.27
N ASN A 552 -25.09 6.58 68.09
CA ASN A 552 -26.12 7.52 68.52
C ASN A 552 -25.49 8.65 69.36
N TYR A 553 -25.42 9.87 68.81
CA TYR A 553 -24.94 11.05 69.52
C TYR A 553 -25.99 12.18 69.46
N PRO A 554 -26.40 12.77 70.61
CA PRO A 554 -25.97 12.47 71.98
C PRO A 554 -26.46 11.09 72.47
N PRO A 555 -25.73 10.44 73.41
CA PRO A 555 -26.07 9.10 73.88
C PRO A 555 -27.45 9.10 74.54
N LYS A 556 -28.31 8.16 74.13
CA LYS A 556 -29.62 7.94 74.76
C LYS A 556 -29.43 7.00 75.95
N LEU A 557 -30.12 7.28 77.07
CA LEU A 557 -30.10 6.41 78.24
C LEU A 557 -30.86 5.11 77.92
N GLU A 558 -30.18 3.98 78.01
CA GLU A 558 -30.76 2.66 77.81
C GLU A 558 -30.80 1.87 79.13
N VAL A 559 -31.86 1.08 79.33
CA VAL A 559 -32.01 0.26 80.53
C VAL A 559 -31.18 -1.02 80.35
N VAL A 560 -30.06 -1.11 81.06
CA VAL A 560 -29.21 -2.30 81.05
C VAL A 560 -29.76 -3.31 82.07
N PRO A 561 -30.18 -4.53 81.65
CA PRO A 561 -30.60 -5.54 82.60
C PRO A 561 -29.42 -5.94 83.50
N VAL A 562 -29.67 -6.05 84.81
CA VAL A 562 -28.68 -6.53 85.77
C VAL A 562 -28.22 -7.93 85.32
N LYS A 563 -26.90 -8.14 85.23
CA LYS A 563 -26.31 -9.40 84.77
C LYS A 563 -27.00 -10.59 85.48
N PRO A 564 -27.67 -11.48 84.74
CA PRO A 564 -28.34 -12.63 85.36
C PRO A 564 -27.30 -13.50 86.06
N LEU A 565 -27.66 -14.07 87.21
CA LEU A 565 -26.81 -15.02 87.94
C LEU A 565 -26.60 -16.26 87.07
N PHE A 566 -25.44 -16.36 86.44
CA PHE A 566 -25.02 -17.51 85.67
C PHE A 566 -24.18 -18.41 86.56
N PHE A 567 -24.70 -19.58 86.91
CA PHE A 567 -23.92 -20.60 87.62
C PHE A 567 -23.25 -21.49 86.57
N ASP A 568 -21.93 -21.65 86.68
CA ASP A 568 -21.19 -22.62 85.88
C ASP A 568 -21.50 -24.04 86.39
N SER A 569 -22.61 -24.58 85.89
CA SER A 569 -23.03 -25.94 86.21
C SER A 569 -22.10 -27.00 85.59
N ALA A 570 -21.33 -26.65 84.55
CA ALA A 570 -20.40 -27.57 83.91
C ALA A 570 -19.21 -27.90 84.82
N TRP A 571 -18.81 -26.98 85.71
CA TRP A 571 -17.78 -27.23 86.73
C TRP A 571 -18.11 -28.44 87.63
N ASN A 572 -19.39 -28.68 87.91
CA ASN A 572 -19.82 -29.82 88.73
C ASN A 572 -19.62 -31.18 88.02
N TYR A 573 -19.40 -31.18 86.72
CA TYR A 573 -19.26 -32.40 85.90
C TYR A 573 -17.83 -32.59 85.37
N ILE A 574 -16.86 -31.77 85.79
CA ILE A 574 -15.44 -31.96 85.47
C ILE A 574 -14.85 -32.99 86.43
N ASP A 575 -14.89 -34.26 86.03
CA ASP A 575 -14.16 -35.34 86.69
C ASP A 575 -12.84 -35.62 85.98
N TYR A 576 -11.74 -35.61 86.74
CA TYR A 576 -10.43 -35.96 86.22
C TYR A 576 -10.26 -37.49 86.17
N PRO A 577 -9.85 -38.09 85.03
CA PRO A 577 -9.63 -39.53 84.95
C PRO A 577 -8.47 -39.92 85.89
N GLY A 578 -8.78 -40.76 86.88
CA GLY A 578 -7.83 -41.21 87.92
C GLY A 578 -8.18 -40.79 89.35
N ARG A 579 -9.23 -39.99 89.56
CA ARG A 579 -9.86 -39.81 90.89
C ARG A 579 -11.10 -40.69 90.98
N THR A 580 -10.97 -41.84 91.63
CA THR A 580 -12.12 -42.55 92.19
C THR A 580 -12.88 -41.62 93.10
N THR A 581 -14.16 -41.44 92.81
CA THR A 581 -15.13 -40.65 93.54
C THR A 581 -15.35 -41.19 94.95
N GLU A 582 -14.66 -40.66 95.96
CA GLU A 582 -15.17 -40.72 97.35
C GLU A 582 -16.23 -39.63 97.57
N LYS A 583 -17.34 -39.67 96.81
CA LYS A 583 -18.59 -38.97 97.13
C LYS A 583 -19.82 -39.78 96.69
N ALA A 584 -19.81 -41.07 97.00
CA ALA A 584 -20.96 -41.96 96.92
C ALA A 584 -21.37 -42.53 98.30
N ALA A 585 -21.20 -41.75 99.37
CA ALA A 585 -21.56 -42.18 100.73
C ALA A 585 -22.51 -41.23 101.49
N GLU A 586 -22.92 -40.07 100.95
CA GLU A 586 -23.87 -39.16 101.63
C GLU A 586 -25.24 -39.03 100.96
N LYS A 587 -25.51 -39.73 99.83
CA LYS A 587 -26.82 -39.72 99.16
C LYS A 587 -27.63 -41.01 99.32
N ALA A 588 -27.10 -42.03 99.99
CA ALA A 588 -27.80 -43.31 100.23
C ALA A 588 -28.59 -43.36 101.55
N ALA A 589 -28.62 -42.27 102.33
CA ALA A 589 -29.31 -42.20 103.64
C ALA A 589 -30.63 -41.41 103.62
N VAL A 590 -31.17 -41.01 102.45
CA VAL A 590 -32.41 -40.22 102.36
C VAL A 590 -33.45 -40.81 101.38
N GLU A 591 -33.17 -41.92 100.71
CA GLU A 591 -34.12 -42.58 99.79
C GLU A 591 -34.76 -43.86 100.35
N GLU A 592 -34.66 -44.11 101.67
CA GLU A 592 -35.35 -45.21 102.35
C GLU A 592 -36.73 -44.85 102.94
N GLU A 593 -37.21 -43.61 102.78
CA GLU A 593 -38.60 -43.26 103.07
C GLU A 593 -39.32 -42.83 101.77
N ALA A 594 -40.39 -43.55 101.46
CA ALA A 594 -41.40 -43.31 100.41
C ALA A 594 -41.10 -43.82 98.99
N LYS A 595 -40.95 -45.15 98.87
CA LYS A 595 -41.47 -45.89 97.70
C LYS A 595 -43.00 -46.03 97.80
N GLY A 596 -43.68 -45.83 96.67
CA GLY A 596 -45.11 -46.10 96.42
C GLY A 596 -45.78 -44.83 95.88
N THR A 597 -46.31 -44.75 94.67
CA THR A 597 -46.96 -45.77 93.82
C THR A 597 -47.17 -45.12 92.44
N GLU A 598 -46.98 -45.86 91.34
CA GLU A 598 -47.50 -45.54 90.00
C GLU A 598 -49.04 -45.68 89.95
N PRO A 599 -49.77 -45.41 88.83
CA PRO A 599 -49.66 -44.40 87.75
C PRO A 599 -51.03 -43.71 87.44
N GLU A 600 -51.11 -42.97 86.31
CA GLU A 600 -52.31 -42.60 85.49
C GLU A 600 -52.72 -41.10 85.41
N GLU A 601 -52.65 -40.55 84.18
CA GLU A 601 -53.55 -39.51 83.64
C GLU A 601 -55.01 -40.05 83.57
N PRO A 602 -56.13 -39.28 83.52
CA PRO A 602 -56.28 -38.01 82.80
C PRO A 602 -57.32 -36.97 83.33
N GLN A 603 -57.33 -35.81 82.65
CA GLN A 603 -58.49 -34.97 82.27
C GLN A 603 -59.38 -34.21 83.29
N GLU A 604 -59.49 -32.90 82.97
CA GLU A 604 -60.71 -32.06 82.94
C GLU A 604 -61.43 -31.69 84.25
N GLN A 605 -61.53 -30.39 84.57
CA GLN A 605 -62.69 -29.54 84.22
C GLN A 605 -62.72 -28.19 84.98
N HIS A 606 -62.92 -27.12 84.20
CA HIS A 606 -63.87 -26.02 84.37
C HIS A 606 -63.90 -25.06 85.61
N GLN A 607 -64.08 -23.78 85.23
CA GLN A 607 -64.88 -22.70 85.86
C GLN A 607 -64.21 -21.85 86.96
N GLN A 608 -63.82 -20.61 86.61
CA GLN A 608 -64.62 -19.37 86.62
C GLN A 608 -64.95 -18.83 88.02
N GLN A 609 -64.42 -17.63 88.33
CA GLN A 609 -65.17 -16.38 88.64
C GLN A 609 -64.15 -15.29 89.06
N LYS A 610 -64.05 -14.14 88.36
CA LYS A 610 -64.80 -12.86 88.58
C LYS A 610 -64.51 -12.28 89.98
N LYS A 611 -64.11 -11.03 90.21
CA LYS A 611 -64.26 -9.69 89.57
C LYS A 611 -63.11 -8.80 90.11
N GLY A 612 -62.52 -7.91 89.31
CA GLY A 612 -62.92 -6.49 89.18
C GLY A 612 -61.99 -5.62 90.05
N TRP A 613 -61.56 -4.40 89.72
CA TRP A 613 -62.14 -3.35 88.88
C TRP A 613 -61.13 -2.17 88.87
N PHE A 614 -60.95 -1.53 87.70
CA PHE A 614 -60.43 -0.17 87.34
C PHE A 614 -59.54 0.61 88.33
N GLY A 615 -58.57 1.43 87.91
CA GLY A 615 -58.26 2.00 86.60
C GLY A 615 -57.44 3.30 86.75
N PHE A 616 -56.90 3.77 85.61
CA PHE A 616 -56.51 5.16 85.26
C PHE A 616 -55.90 6.09 86.31
N GLY A 617 -54.72 6.64 86.00
CA GLY A 617 -54.36 7.97 86.49
C GLY A 617 -52.91 8.40 86.36
N ARG A 618 -52.64 9.12 85.27
CA ARG A 618 -51.51 10.04 84.98
C ARG A 618 -50.15 9.47 84.59
#